data_AF-A0A087BFH3-F1
#
_entry.id   AF-A0A087BFH3-F1
#
_cell.length_a   1.000
_cell.length_b   1.000
_cell.length_c   1.000
_cell.angle_alpha   90.00
_cell.angle_beta   90.00
_cell.angle_gamma   90.00
#
_symmetry.space_group_name_H-M   'P 1'
#
loop_
_entity.id
_entity.type
_entity.pdbx_description
1 polymer ?
#
loop_
_entity_poly.entity_id
_entity_poly.type
_entity_poly.pdbx_seq_one_letter_code
_entity_poly.pdbx_strand_id
1 'polypeptide(L)'
;MTVKKGVSERRFPHESVADALERSLRNAKSLRAENAAVVAAARILAARIDSICETGFIDENGKLDNVSVPTFLKYCQSLGLALVEPAKVGRPAKPKAEAKQETPKSDKVVQMADFMKRFG
;
A
#
# COMPACT_ATOMS: atom_id res chain seq x y z
N MET A 1 1.86 22.66 -33.07
CA MET A 1 2.49 22.13 -31.83
C MET A 1 3.16 20.81 -32.17
N THR A 2 4.48 20.79 -32.18
CA THR A 2 5.32 19.65 -32.58
C THR A 2 5.62 18.79 -31.34
N VAL A 3 5.02 17.60 -31.26
CA VAL A 3 5.26 16.67 -30.15
C VAL A 3 6.55 15.88 -30.46
N LYS A 4 7.55 16.00 -29.58
CA LYS A 4 8.84 15.29 -29.71
C LYS A 4 8.62 13.78 -29.61
N LYS A 5 9.04 13.05 -30.66
CA LYS A 5 9.16 11.60 -30.74
C LYS A 5 10.24 11.14 -29.75
N GLY A 6 9.88 10.61 -28.58
CA GLY A 6 10.92 10.25 -27.59
C GLY A 6 10.48 9.66 -26.25
N VAL A 7 9.18 9.57 -25.96
CA VAL A 7 8.68 8.74 -24.86
C VAL A 7 7.59 7.90 -25.47
N SER A 8 7.82 6.60 -25.67
CA SER A 8 6.69 5.69 -25.87
C SER A 8 5.80 5.93 -24.66
N GLU A 9 4.62 6.53 -24.83
CA GLU A 9 3.59 6.47 -23.82
C GLU A 9 3.47 4.98 -23.48
N ARG A 10 4.04 4.55 -22.36
CA ARG A 10 3.67 3.26 -21.76
C ARG A 10 2.27 3.51 -21.22
N ARG A 11 1.33 3.54 -22.16
CA ARG A 11 -0.06 3.84 -21.92
C ARG A 11 -0.61 2.59 -21.29
N PHE A 12 -0.72 2.60 -19.96
CA PHE A 12 -1.50 1.58 -19.28
C PHE A 12 -2.90 1.67 -19.86
N PRO A 13 -3.39 0.60 -20.51
CA PRO A 13 -4.75 0.61 -21.05
C PRO A 13 -5.74 0.80 -19.91
N HIS A 14 -6.86 1.46 -20.20
CA HIS A 14 -7.96 1.56 -19.25
C HIS A 14 -8.73 0.23 -19.31
N GLU A 15 -8.39 -0.70 -18.43
CA GLU A 15 -8.99 -2.04 -18.33
C GLU A 15 -9.34 -2.35 -16.86
N SER A 16 -10.19 -3.36 -16.64
CA SER A 16 -10.56 -3.82 -15.30
C SER A 16 -9.36 -4.43 -14.58
N VAL A 17 -9.41 -4.49 -13.25
CA VAL A 17 -8.37 -5.14 -12.43
C VAL A 17 -8.29 -6.63 -12.77
N ALA A 18 -9.43 -7.29 -13.01
CA ALA A 18 -9.49 -8.68 -13.45
C ALA A 18 -8.79 -8.89 -14.80
N ASP A 19 -9.05 -8.04 -15.80
CA ASP A 19 -8.42 -8.15 -17.13
C ASP A 19 -6.90 -7.89 -17.06
N ALA A 20 -6.50 -6.88 -16.29
CA ALA A 20 -5.09 -6.58 -16.05
C ALA A 20 -4.37 -7.74 -15.34
N LEU A 21 -5.02 -8.38 -14.37
CA LEU A 21 -4.49 -9.57 -13.70
C LEU A 21 -4.29 -10.71 -14.70
N GLU A 22 -5.30 -11.07 -15.48
CA GLU A 22 -5.20 -12.16 -16.46
C GLU A 22 -4.11 -11.89 -17.50
N ARG A 23 -3.99 -10.65 -17.96
CA ARG A 23 -2.89 -10.25 -18.86
C ARG A 23 -1.54 -10.43 -18.18
N SER A 24 -1.43 -10.13 -16.89
CA SER A 24 -0.18 -10.30 -16.14
C SER A 24 0.15 -11.78 -15.93
N LEU A 25 -0.84 -12.61 -15.58
CA LEU A 25 -0.70 -14.05 -15.41
C LEU A 25 -0.27 -14.75 -16.71
N ARG A 26 -0.87 -14.39 -17.85
CA ARG A 26 -0.49 -14.92 -19.18
C ARG A 26 0.96 -14.61 -19.56
N ASN A 27 1.46 -13.46 -19.13
CA ASN A 27 2.82 -13.00 -19.45
C ASN A 27 3.87 -13.48 -18.43
N ALA A 28 3.46 -14.02 -17.28
CA ALA A 28 4.35 -14.41 -16.21
C ALA A 28 5.02 -15.77 -16.49
N LYS A 29 6.31 -15.74 -16.81
CA LYS A 29 7.11 -16.93 -17.14
C LYS A 29 7.47 -17.81 -15.94
N SER A 30 7.38 -17.26 -14.72
CA SER A 30 7.80 -17.92 -13.48
C SER A 30 6.68 -18.69 -12.78
N LEU A 31 5.42 -18.54 -13.19
CA LEU A 31 4.28 -19.17 -12.51
C LEU A 31 4.19 -20.67 -12.84
N ARG A 32 3.89 -21.47 -11.81
CA ARG A 32 3.74 -22.93 -11.88
C ARG A 32 2.41 -23.37 -11.29
N ALA A 33 2.07 -24.65 -11.45
CA ALA A 33 0.85 -25.24 -10.89
C ALA A 33 0.73 -25.06 -9.36
N GLU A 34 1.85 -25.03 -8.64
CA GLU A 34 1.91 -24.78 -7.19
C GLU A 34 1.31 -23.40 -6.80
N ASN A 35 1.30 -22.43 -7.73
CA ASN A 35 0.75 -21.10 -7.48
C ASN A 35 -0.77 -21.03 -7.71
N ALA A 36 -1.43 -22.12 -8.12
CA ALA A 36 -2.83 -22.11 -8.55
C ALA A 36 -3.79 -21.58 -7.49
N ALA A 37 -3.59 -21.92 -6.21
CA ALA A 37 -4.43 -21.42 -5.11
C ALA A 37 -4.34 -19.90 -4.96
N VAL A 38 -3.13 -19.34 -5.03
CA VAL A 38 -2.90 -17.88 -4.92
C VAL A 38 -3.47 -17.17 -6.14
N VAL A 39 -3.31 -17.74 -7.34
CA VAL A 39 -3.91 -17.22 -8.58
C VAL A 39 -5.43 -17.20 -8.49
N ALA A 40 -6.06 -18.27 -8.01
CA ALA A 40 -7.51 -18.34 -7.85
C ALA A 40 -8.01 -17.28 -6.84
N ALA A 41 -7.32 -17.13 -5.71
CA ALA A 41 -7.67 -16.11 -4.71
C ALA A 41 -7.49 -14.68 -5.26
N ALA A 42 -6.42 -14.43 -6.02
CA ALA A 42 -6.18 -13.13 -6.66
C ALA A 42 -7.30 -12.78 -7.66
N ARG A 43 -7.83 -13.75 -8.41
CA ARG A 43 -8.97 -13.54 -9.33
C ARG A 43 -10.24 -13.11 -8.61
N ILE A 44 -10.56 -13.77 -7.49
CA ILE A 44 -11.73 -13.43 -6.67
C ILE A 44 -11.60 -11.99 -6.17
N LEU A 45 -10.42 -11.62 -5.67
CA LEU A 45 -10.18 -10.25 -5.19
C LEU A 45 -10.20 -9.22 -6.31
N ALA A 46 -9.65 -9.53 -7.49
CA ALA A 46 -9.71 -8.63 -8.63
C ALA A 46 -11.16 -8.33 -9.05
N ALA A 47 -11.99 -9.38 -9.19
CA ALA A 47 -13.41 -9.23 -9.50
C ALA A 47 -14.17 -8.46 -8.41
N ARG A 48 -13.84 -8.68 -7.13
CA ARG A 48 -14.41 -7.92 -6.02
C ARG A 48 -14.03 -6.43 -6.12
N ILE A 49 -12.77 -6.11 -6.41
CA ILE A 49 -12.29 -4.74 -6.56
C ILE A 49 -13.02 -4.04 -7.71
N ASP A 50 -13.18 -4.71 -8.86
CA ASP A 50 -13.92 -4.17 -9.99
C ASP A 50 -15.38 -3.85 -9.59
N SER A 51 -16.03 -4.78 -8.88
CA SER A 51 -17.41 -4.60 -8.40
C SER A 51 -17.59 -3.43 -7.43
N ILE A 52 -16.67 -3.25 -6.47
CA ILE A 52 -16.77 -2.15 -5.48
C ILE A 52 -16.21 -0.83 -6.01
N CYS A 53 -15.46 -0.84 -7.12
CA CYS A 53 -14.91 0.39 -7.70
C CYS A 53 -16.04 1.33 -8.14
N GLU A 54 -17.11 0.77 -8.70
CA GLU A 54 -18.30 1.52 -9.12
C GLU A 54 -19.00 2.22 -7.95
N THR A 55 -18.89 1.68 -6.74
CA THR A 55 -19.52 2.21 -5.52
C THR A 55 -18.57 3.06 -4.67
N GLY A 56 -17.35 3.33 -5.14
CA GLY A 56 -16.35 4.07 -4.37
C GLY A 56 -15.72 3.26 -3.23
N PHE A 57 -15.53 1.96 -3.44
CA PHE A 57 -14.99 0.98 -2.49
C PHE A 57 -15.89 0.69 -1.30
N ILE A 58 -17.21 0.83 -1.48
CA ILE A 58 -18.20 0.50 -0.45
C ILE A 58 -18.76 -0.91 -0.70
N ASP A 59 -18.74 -1.75 0.33
CA ASP A 59 -19.22 -3.12 0.32
C ASP A 59 -20.75 -3.23 0.41
N GLU A 60 -21.25 -4.46 0.31
CA GLU A 60 -22.69 -4.79 0.36
C GLU A 60 -23.36 -4.42 1.70
N ASN A 61 -22.57 -4.18 2.75
CA ASN A 61 -23.05 -3.75 4.07
C ASN A 61 -22.97 -2.22 4.26
N GLY A 62 -22.61 -1.47 3.21
CA GLY A 62 -22.43 -0.02 3.27
C GLY A 62 -21.13 0.42 3.96
N LYS A 63 -20.14 -0.47 4.10
CA LYS A 63 -18.85 -0.19 4.74
C LYS A 63 -17.72 -0.08 3.71
N LEU A 64 -16.71 0.72 4.02
CA LEU A 64 -15.50 0.80 3.19
C LEU A 64 -14.76 -0.55 3.21
N ASP A 65 -14.52 -1.12 2.04
CA ASP A 65 -13.67 -2.30 1.87
C ASP A 65 -12.19 -1.88 1.85
N ASN A 66 -11.60 -1.90 3.03
CA ASN A 66 -10.19 -1.61 3.25
C ASN A 66 -9.28 -2.84 3.16
N VAL A 67 -9.82 -4.01 2.80
CA VAL A 67 -9.10 -5.30 2.88
C VAL A 67 -8.79 -5.86 1.48
N SER A 68 -9.72 -5.75 0.54
CA SER A 68 -9.59 -6.36 -0.79
C SER A 68 -8.37 -5.85 -1.54
N VAL A 69 -8.20 -4.53 -1.64
CA VAL A 69 -7.07 -3.93 -2.38
C VAL A 69 -5.71 -4.29 -1.76
N PRO A 70 -5.45 -4.09 -0.44
CA PRO A 70 -4.17 -4.48 0.14
C PRO A 70 -3.88 -5.98 0.05
N THR A 71 -4.91 -6.84 0.16
CA THR A 71 -4.73 -8.29 0.08
C THR A 71 -4.42 -8.73 -1.34
N PHE A 72 -5.10 -8.16 -2.33
CA PHE A 72 -4.83 -8.37 -3.75
C PHE A 72 -3.36 -8.03 -4.08
N LEU A 73 -2.89 -6.87 -3.64
CA LEU A 73 -1.50 -6.45 -3.89
C LEU A 73 -0.48 -7.39 -3.24
N LYS A 74 -0.77 -7.93 -2.04
CA LYS A 74 0.08 -8.95 -1.42
C LYS A 74 0.15 -10.23 -2.26
N TYR A 75 -0.97 -10.68 -2.83
CA TYR A 75 -0.96 -11.84 -3.72
C TYR A 75 -0.21 -11.56 -5.03
N CYS A 76 -0.37 -10.38 -5.62
CA CYS A 76 0.45 -9.98 -6.77
C CYS A 76 1.94 -10.00 -6.41
N GLN A 77 2.34 -9.55 -5.22
CA GLN A 77 3.71 -9.64 -4.74
C GLN A 77 4.17 -11.09 -4.56
N SER A 78 3.37 -11.95 -3.91
CA SER A 78 3.68 -13.38 -3.73
C SER A 78 3.82 -14.12 -5.06
N LEU A 79 3.08 -13.70 -6.09
CA LEU A 79 3.17 -14.23 -7.45
C LEU A 79 4.34 -13.64 -8.26
N GLY A 80 5.10 -12.69 -7.70
CA GLY A 80 6.18 -12.00 -8.41
C GLY A 80 5.68 -11.08 -9.53
N LEU A 81 4.42 -10.66 -9.48
CA LEU A 81 3.80 -9.75 -10.45
C LEU A 81 3.99 -8.26 -10.07
N ALA A 82 4.36 -8.00 -8.81
CA ALA A 82 4.70 -6.65 -8.35
C ALA A 82 6.23 -6.43 -8.45
N LEU A 83 6.63 -5.19 -8.77
CA LEU A 83 8.03 -4.79 -8.69
C LEU A 83 8.49 -4.87 -7.24
N VAL A 84 9.40 -5.81 -6.96
CA VAL A 84 10.00 -6.01 -5.63
C VAL A 84 11.12 -5.02 -5.36
N GLU A 85 11.72 -4.44 -6.40
CA GLU A 85 12.67 -3.35 -6.17
C GLU A 85 11.89 -2.16 -5.60
N PRO A 86 12.19 -1.73 -4.35
CA PRO A 86 11.78 -0.40 -3.98
C PRO A 86 12.40 0.50 -5.05
N ALA A 87 11.57 1.30 -5.72
CA ALA A 87 12.10 2.49 -6.37
C ALA A 87 13.07 3.09 -5.36
N LYS A 88 14.32 3.37 -5.77
CA LYS A 88 15.28 4.08 -4.94
C LYS A 88 14.75 5.50 -4.71
N VAL A 89 13.61 5.63 -4.03
CA VAL A 89 13.25 6.82 -3.30
C VAL A 89 14.39 6.94 -2.31
N GLY A 90 15.27 7.90 -2.56
CA GLY A 90 16.36 8.21 -1.66
C GLY A 90 15.78 8.19 -0.25
N ARG A 91 16.46 7.49 0.66
CA ARG A 91 16.08 7.40 2.09
C ARG A 91 15.43 8.73 2.48
N PRO A 92 14.25 8.73 3.13
CA PRO A 92 13.65 9.98 3.60
C PRO A 92 14.77 10.76 4.26
N ALA A 93 14.96 12.02 3.81
CA ALA A 93 16.06 12.84 4.26
C ALA A 93 16.15 12.70 5.78
N LYS A 94 17.32 12.25 6.28
CA LYS A 94 17.62 12.19 7.71
C LYS A 94 17.00 13.45 8.31
N PRO A 95 16.12 13.36 9.33
CA PRO A 95 15.63 14.56 9.98
C PRO A 95 16.87 15.41 10.27
N LYS A 96 16.91 16.65 9.74
CA LYS A 96 17.93 17.60 10.15
C LYS A 96 17.90 17.54 11.67
N ALA A 97 19.03 17.20 12.28
CA ALA A 97 19.21 17.40 13.69
C ALA A 97 19.10 18.91 13.89
N GLU A 98 17.88 19.38 14.14
CA GLU A 98 17.67 20.70 14.72
C GLU A 98 18.34 20.60 16.08
N ALA A 99 19.47 21.29 16.20
CA ALA A 99 20.09 21.60 17.46
C ALA A 99 19.07 22.34 18.33
N LYS A 100 18.24 21.60 19.05
CA LYS A 100 17.52 22.14 20.20
C LYS A 100 18.52 22.12 21.35
N GLN A 101 19.07 23.31 21.59
CA GLN A 101 19.67 23.70 22.85
C GLN A 101 18.87 23.09 24.01
N GLU A 102 19.54 22.23 24.76
CA GLU A 102 19.10 21.82 26.09
C GLU A 102 19.04 23.07 26.96
N THR A 103 17.83 23.53 27.24
CA THR A 103 17.57 24.32 28.45
C THR A 103 17.06 23.34 29.50
N PRO A 104 17.67 23.29 30.70
CA PRO A 104 17.30 22.30 31.72
C PRO A 104 15.92 22.65 32.28
N LYS A 105 14.95 21.74 32.17
CA LYS A 105 13.65 21.86 32.85
C LYS A 105 13.61 20.94 34.07
N SER A 106 14.24 21.36 35.15
CA SER A 106 14.04 20.80 36.48
C SER A 106 12.84 21.47 37.15
N ASP A 107 11.61 21.12 36.74
CA ASP A 107 10.40 21.65 37.39
C ASP A 107 9.16 20.74 37.27
N LYS A 108 9.37 19.41 37.20
CA LYS A 108 8.28 18.41 37.18
C LYS A 108 8.32 17.39 38.32
N VAL A 109 9.26 17.52 39.25
CA VAL A 109 9.44 16.53 40.33
C VAL A 109 8.60 16.85 41.57
N VAL A 110 8.10 18.08 41.73
CA VAL A 110 7.32 18.47 42.92
C VAL A 110 5.85 18.01 42.84
N GLN A 111 5.26 17.86 41.65
CA GLN A 111 3.83 17.56 41.53
C GLN A 111 3.43 16.10 41.79
N MET A 112 4.37 15.14 41.73
CA MET A 112 4.06 13.73 41.98
C MET A 112 3.96 13.43 43.49
N ALA A 113 4.77 14.12 44.30
CA ALA A 113 4.77 13.97 45.75
C ALA A 113 3.48 14.52 46.38
N ASP A 114 2.99 15.68 45.91
CA ASP A 114 1.73 16.27 46.39
C ASP A 114 0.49 15.48 45.90
N PHE A 115 0.55 14.87 44.72
CA PHE A 115 -0.53 14.03 44.20
C PHE A 115 -0.72 12.73 45.00
N MET A 116 0.38 12.06 45.37
CA MET A 116 0.33 10.83 46.19
C MET A 116 -0.12 11.09 47.63
N LYS A 117 0.05 12.31 48.15
CA LYS A 117 -0.32 12.67 49.53
C LYS A 117 -1.82 12.94 49.72
N ARG A 118 -2.59 13.11 48.63
CA ARG A 118 -4.03 13.42 48.68
C ARG A 118 -4.93 12.19 48.55
N PHE A 119 -4.38 11.03 48.18
CA PHE A 119 -5.12 9.77 48.02
C PHE A 119 -4.54 8.63 48.88
N GLY A 120 -3.76 8.96 49.91
CA GLY A 120 -3.23 8.03 50.92
C GLY A 120 -3.67 8.44 52.31
#